data_AF-A0A6J1WB57-F1
#
_entry.id   AF-A0A6J1WB57-F1
#
_cell.length_a   1.000
_cell.length_b   1.000
_cell.length_c   1.000
_cell.angle_alpha   90.00
_cell.angle_beta   90.00
_cell.angle_gamma   90.00
#
_symmetry.space_group_name_H-M   'P 1'
#
loop_
_entity.id
_entity.type
_entity.pdbx_description
1 polymer ?
#
loop_
_entity_poly.entity_id
_entity_poly.type
_entity_poly.pdbx_seq_one_letter_code
_entity_poly.pdbx_strand_id
1 'polypeptide(L)'
;MLLEKLRVAKRPSNESTFNVFYYLLACPDNALRTELHFNHLAENNVFGIVPLSKPEEKQKAAQQFSKLQAAMKVMGISGEEQKAFWLVLGAICHLGAAGATKGTWVGGNDTHVAF
;
A
#
# COMPACT_ATOMS: atom_id res chain seq x y z
N MET A 1 -18.27 -9.93 10.33
CA MET A 1 -17.41 -9.71 9.15
C MET A 1 -15.97 -10.08 9.51
N LEU A 2 -15.37 -11.07 8.82
CA LEU A 2 -13.98 -11.49 9.02
C LEU A 2 -13.08 -10.70 8.06
N LEU A 3 -12.37 -9.70 8.58
CA LEU A 3 -11.25 -9.09 7.87
C LEU A 3 -10.15 -10.16 7.75
N GLU A 4 -9.78 -10.57 6.53
CA GLU A 4 -8.65 -11.49 6.34
C GLU A 4 -7.33 -10.79 6.71
N LYS A 5 -6.99 -10.80 8.01
CA LYS A 5 -5.82 -10.17 8.62
C LYS A 5 -4.48 -10.61 7.99
N LEU A 6 -4.48 -11.70 7.22
CA LEU A 6 -3.29 -12.31 6.62
C LEU A 6 -3.02 -11.87 5.18
N ARG A 7 -3.98 -11.31 4.43
CA ARG A 7 -3.76 -10.95 3.01
C ARG A 7 -2.71 -9.86 2.82
N VAL A 8 -2.52 -8.97 3.80
CA VAL A 8 -1.47 -7.95 3.75
C VAL A 8 -0.08 -8.57 3.98
N ALA A 9 0.01 -9.63 4.81
CA ALA A 9 1.28 -10.14 5.32
C ALA A 9 1.73 -11.49 4.70
N LYS A 10 0.82 -12.28 4.12
CA LYS A 10 1.11 -13.58 3.51
C LYS A 10 0.20 -13.79 2.30
N ARG A 11 0.78 -13.59 1.13
CA ARG A 11 0.13 -13.69 -0.19
C ARG A 11 -0.19 -15.16 -0.53
N PRO A 12 -1.43 -15.52 -0.94
CA PRO A 12 -1.68 -16.73 -1.72
C PRO A 12 -1.03 -16.58 -3.09
N SER A 13 -0.24 -17.57 -3.52
CA SER A 13 0.38 -17.59 -4.85
C SER A 13 -0.66 -17.30 -5.94
N ASN A 14 -0.42 -16.24 -6.73
CA ASN A 14 -1.25 -15.69 -7.83
C ASN A 14 -2.29 -14.59 -7.50
N GLU A 15 -2.43 -14.10 -6.26
CA GLU A 15 -3.37 -12.99 -5.99
C GLU A 15 -2.66 -11.62 -5.89
N SER A 16 -3.31 -10.54 -6.30
CA SER A 16 -2.83 -9.17 -6.08
C SER A 16 -3.03 -8.76 -4.60
N THR A 17 -2.26 -7.78 -4.11
CA THR A 17 -2.53 -7.15 -2.80
C THR A 17 -3.86 -6.36 -2.82
N PHE A 18 -4.28 -5.78 -1.70
CA PHE A 18 -5.52 -5.03 -1.64
C PHE A 18 -5.55 -3.87 -2.64
N ASN A 19 -6.70 -3.70 -3.32
CA ASN A 19 -6.88 -2.68 -4.37
C ASN A 19 -6.58 -1.25 -3.93
N VAL A 20 -6.75 -0.95 -2.64
CA VAL A 20 -6.48 0.38 -2.07
C VAL A 20 -5.03 0.85 -2.30
N PHE A 21 -4.06 -0.07 -2.34
CA PHE A 21 -2.68 0.27 -2.65
C PHE A 21 -2.52 0.73 -4.09
N TYR A 22 -3.17 0.05 -5.04
CA TYR A 22 -3.15 0.47 -6.44
C TYR A 22 -3.89 1.80 -6.65
N TYR A 23 -4.98 2.04 -5.91
CA TYR A 23 -5.71 3.31 -5.95
C TYR A 23 -4.82 4.45 -5.45
N LEU A 24 -4.12 4.24 -4.33
CA LEU A 24 -3.22 5.23 -3.76
C LEU A 24 -2.00 5.50 -4.65
N LEU A 25 -1.41 4.47 -5.26
CA LEU A 25 -0.30 4.62 -6.20
C LEU A 25 -0.72 5.31 -7.52
N ALA A 26 -1.98 5.17 -7.92
CA ALA A 26 -2.58 5.84 -9.06
C ALA A 26 -3.24 7.19 -8.71
N CYS A 27 -3.10 7.66 -7.46
CA CYS A 27 -3.65 8.93 -7.02
C CYS A 27 -3.15 10.08 -7.92
N PRO A 28 -4.05 10.93 -8.46
CA PRO A 28 -3.66 12.05 -9.32
C PRO A 28 -3.19 13.29 -8.53
N ASP A 29 -3.32 13.29 -7.20
CA ASP A 29 -2.91 14.40 -6.34
C ASP A 29 -1.38 14.40 -6.12
N ASN A 30 -0.69 15.30 -6.82
CA ASN A 30 0.76 15.44 -6.69
C ASN A 30 1.23 15.92 -5.32
N ALA A 31 0.42 16.67 -4.57
CA ALA A 31 0.77 17.10 -3.22
C ALA A 31 0.78 15.90 -2.28
N LEU A 32 -0.26 15.07 -2.32
CA LEU A 32 -0.33 13.84 -1.54
C LEU A 32 0.79 12.85 -1.92
N ARG A 33 1.08 12.68 -3.21
CA ARG A 33 2.19 11.81 -3.66
C ARG A 33 3.55 12.27 -3.14
N THR A 34 3.76 13.59 -3.10
CA THR A 34 4.99 14.20 -2.59
C THR A 34 5.10 13.98 -1.09
N GLU A 35 4.01 14.21 -0.35
CA GLU A 35 3.95 13.98 1.09
C GLU A 35 4.19 12.51 1.47
N LEU A 36 3.69 11.57 0.67
CA LEU A 36 3.92 10.13 0.87
C LEU A 36 5.27 9.64 0.35
N HIS A 37 6.10 10.52 -0.22
CA HIS A 37 7.39 10.18 -0.83
C HIS A 37 7.31 9.10 -1.92
N PHE A 38 6.19 9.02 -2.65
CA PHE A 38 5.99 8.01 -3.69
C PHE A 38 6.77 8.27 -4.98
N ASN A 39 7.25 9.50 -5.17
CA ASN A 39 8.10 9.84 -6.32
C ASN A 39 9.46 9.12 -6.29
N HIS A 40 9.86 8.58 -5.13
CA HIS A 40 11.12 7.87 -4.93
C HIS A 40 10.90 6.45 -4.37
N LEU A 41 9.68 5.90 -4.50
CA LEU A 41 9.38 4.56 -4.01
C LEU A 41 10.16 3.53 -4.83
N ALA A 42 10.94 2.67 -4.16
CA ALA A 42 11.73 1.66 -4.84
C ALA A 42 10.83 0.60 -5.51
N GLU A 43 11.24 0.11 -6.68
CA GLU A 43 10.45 -0.83 -7.48
C GLU A 43 10.41 -2.26 -6.90
N ASN A 44 11.31 -2.57 -5.97
CA ASN A 44 11.52 -3.89 -5.36
C ASN A 44 10.65 -4.10 -4.10
N ASN A 45 9.34 -3.99 -4.23
CA ASN A 45 8.44 -4.15 -3.08
C ASN A 45 8.16 -5.64 -2.77
N VAL A 46 8.66 -6.14 -1.62
CA VAL A 46 8.50 -7.55 -1.20
C VAL A 46 7.06 -7.93 -0.84
N PHE A 47 6.18 -6.96 -0.62
CA PHE A 47 4.74 -7.18 -0.41
C PHE A 47 3.96 -7.28 -1.73
N GLY A 48 4.62 -7.16 -2.89
CA GLY A 48 3.97 -7.17 -4.20
C GLY A 48 3.13 -5.92 -4.47
N ILE A 49 3.36 -4.85 -3.71
CA ILE A 49 2.73 -3.54 -3.94
C ILE A 49 3.56 -2.81 -5.00
N VAL A 50 3.19 -3.01 -6.25
CA VAL A 50 3.85 -2.39 -7.40
C VAL A 50 2.88 -1.49 -8.17
N PRO A 51 3.34 -0.36 -8.74
CA PRO A 51 2.50 0.46 -9.61
C PRO A 51 1.95 -0.35 -10.78
N LEU A 52 0.69 -0.10 -11.16
CA LEU A 52 0.09 -0.69 -12.36
C LEU A 52 0.88 -0.25 -13.60
N SER A 53 1.10 -1.12 -14.58
CA SER A 53 1.87 -0.75 -15.79
C SER A 53 0.98 -0.19 -16.91
N LYS A 54 -0.25 -0.73 -17.05
CA LYS A 54 -1.16 -0.34 -18.13
C LYS A 54 -1.85 1.00 -17.85
N PRO A 55 -1.83 1.97 -18.78
CA PRO A 55 -2.48 3.27 -18.59
C PRO A 55 -3.98 3.18 -18.28
N GLU A 56 -4.70 2.25 -18.92
CA GLU A 56 -6.15 2.06 -18.73
C GLU A 56 -6.46 1.58 -17.31
N GLU A 57 -5.61 0.71 -16.76
CA GLU A 57 -5.74 0.20 -15.40
C GLU A 57 -5.40 1.30 -14.37
N LYS A 58 -4.37 2.12 -14.64
CA LYS A 58 -4.05 3.31 -13.82
C LYS A 58 -5.21 4.29 -13.78
N GLN A 59 -5.80 4.62 -14.93
CA GLN A 59 -6.94 5.55 -15.02
C GLN A 59 -8.15 5.01 -14.23
N LYS A 60 -8.45 3.72 -14.34
CA LYS A 60 -9.51 3.08 -13.55
C LYS A 60 -9.21 3.16 -12.05
N ALA A 61 -7.98 2.88 -11.64
CA ALA A 61 -7.56 2.97 -10.23
C ALA A 61 -7.69 4.40 -9.68
N ALA A 62 -7.31 5.42 -10.46
CA ALA A 62 -7.47 6.83 -10.09
C ALA A 62 -8.96 7.19 -9.89
N GLN A 63 -9.86 6.72 -10.76
CA GLN A 63 -11.30 6.91 -10.60
C GLN A 63 -11.84 6.25 -9.32
N GLN A 64 -11.35 5.04 -8.99
CA GLN A 64 -11.74 4.36 -7.76
C GLN A 64 -11.21 5.07 -6.51
N PHE A 65 -10.01 5.66 -6.59
CA PHE A 65 -9.47 6.50 -5.51
C PHE A 65 -10.40 7.67 -5.19
N SER A 66 -10.84 8.41 -6.23
CA SER A 66 -11.78 9.52 -6.05
C SER A 66 -13.13 9.07 -5.49
N LYS A 67 -13.65 7.92 -5.93
CA LYS A 67 -14.88 7.33 -5.36
C LYS A 67 -14.71 6.95 -3.89
N LEU A 68 -13.55 6.42 -3.52
CA LEU A 68 -13.23 6.08 -2.13
C LEU A 68 -13.20 7.32 -1.24
N GLN A 69 -12.51 8.39 -1.66
CA GLN A 69 -12.50 9.66 -0.92
C GLN A 69 -13.90 10.25 -0.76
N ALA A 70 -14.72 10.19 -1.81
CA ALA A 70 -16.12 10.65 -1.75
C ALA A 70 -16.96 9.81 -0.77
N ALA A 71 -16.81 8.47 -0.80
CA ALA A 71 -17.51 7.59 0.13
C ALA A 71 -17.08 7.81 1.59
N MET A 72 -15.78 8.02 1.84
CA MET A 72 -15.26 8.38 3.17
C MET A 72 -15.90 9.68 3.68
N LYS A 73 -16.03 10.69 2.82
CA LYS A 73 -16.71 11.95 3.16
C LYS A 73 -18.19 11.76 3.50
N VAL A 74 -18.91 10.90 2.76
CA VAL A 74 -20.32 10.57 3.05
C VAL A 74 -20.47 9.88 4.41
N MET A 75 -19.49 9.07 4.81
CA MET A 75 -19.43 8.45 6.14
C MET A 75 -19.00 9.41 7.26
N GLY A 76 -18.78 10.69 6.97
CA GLY A 76 -18.37 11.69 7.95
C GLY A 76 -16.86 11.70 8.25
N ILE A 77 -16.04 11.02 7.46
CA ILE A 77 -14.58 11.01 7.62
C ILE A 77 -14.00 12.29 7.00
N SER A 78 -13.42 13.13 7.87
CA SER A 78 -12.78 14.40 7.51
C SER A 78 -11.54 14.22 6.63
N GLY A 79 -11.08 15.31 6.01
CA GLY A 79 -9.85 15.29 5.21
C GLY A 79 -8.61 14.91 6.00
N GLU A 80 -8.51 15.34 7.26
CA GLU A 80 -7.41 14.99 8.17
C GLU A 80 -7.44 13.49 8.53
N GLU A 81 -8.62 12.94 8.81
CA GLU A 81 -8.76 11.50 9.06
C GLU A 81 -8.46 10.69 7.80
N GLN A 82 -8.93 11.12 6.62
CA GLN A 82 -8.58 10.50 5.33
C GLN A 82 -7.05 10.46 5.13
N LYS A 83 -6.38 11.56 5.45
CA LYS A 83 -4.92 11.68 5.37
C LYS A 83 -4.22 10.67 6.28
N ALA A 84 -4.73 10.41 7.49
CA ALA A 84 -4.18 9.38 8.37
C ALA A 84 -4.20 7.98 7.72
N PHE A 85 -5.25 7.61 6.98
CA PHE A 85 -5.28 6.35 6.23
C PHE A 85 -4.19 6.30 5.16
N TRP A 86 -4.00 7.39 4.41
CA TRP A 86 -2.97 7.45 3.36
C TRP A 86 -1.56 7.36 3.92
N LEU A 87 -1.29 7.99 5.07
CA LEU A 87 -0.01 7.88 5.77
C LEU A 87 0.29 6.43 6.20
N VAL A 88 -0.69 5.74 6.77
CA VAL A 88 -0.53 4.32 7.17
C VAL A 88 -0.27 3.44 5.95
N LEU A 89 -1.03 3.62 4.87
CA LEU A 89 -0.83 2.86 3.63
C LEU A 89 0.52 3.17 2.96
N GLY A 90 0.94 4.42 2.97
CA GLY A 90 2.25 4.84 2.47
C GLY A 90 3.40 4.22 3.27
N ALA A 91 3.29 4.17 4.60
CA ALA A 91 4.26 3.50 5.45
C ALA A 91 4.40 2.01 5.10
N ILE A 92 3.28 1.32 4.85
CA ILE A 92 3.29 -0.09 4.43
C ILE A 92 3.99 -0.26 3.07
N CYS A 93 3.76 0.64 2.11
CA CYS A 93 4.47 0.62 0.83
C CYS A 93 6.00 0.73 1.04
N HIS A 94 6.45 1.67 1.88
CA HIS A 94 7.88 1.88 2.15
C HIS A 94 8.51 0.70 2.90
N LEU A 95 7.81 0.11 3.87
CA LEU A 95 8.27 -1.11 4.55
C LEU A 95 8.46 -2.26 3.55
N GLY A 96 7.53 -2.43 2.61
CA GLY A 96 7.65 -3.44 1.57
C GLY A 96 8.83 -3.17 0.62
N ALA A 97 9.07 -1.91 0.27
CA ALA A 97 10.21 -1.51 -0.55
C ALA A 97 11.57 -1.71 0.18
N ALA A 98 11.59 -1.51 1.50
CA ALA A 98 12.75 -1.74 2.36
C ALA A 98 13.04 -3.24 2.59
N GLY A 99 12.12 -4.14 2.22
CA GLY A 99 12.27 -5.57 2.47
C GLY A 99 11.90 -6.00 3.90
N ALA A 100 11.22 -5.15 4.66
CA ALA A 100 10.83 -5.41 6.04
C ALA A 100 9.79 -6.54 6.11
N THR A 101 10.26 -7.78 6.20
CA THR A 101 9.43 -8.96 6.46
C THR A 101 9.71 -9.42 7.88
N LYS A 102 8.77 -10.16 8.49
CA LYS A 102 9.08 -10.80 9.78
C LYS A 102 10.27 -11.68 9.56
N GLY A 103 11.41 -11.33 10.18
CA GLY A 103 12.56 -12.21 10.30
C GLY A 103 12.03 -13.59 10.67
N THR A 104 12.34 -14.57 9.83
CA THR A 104 12.18 -15.96 10.20
C THR A 104 12.94 -16.12 11.50
N TRP A 105 12.24 -16.12 12.64
CA TRP A 105 12.80 -16.59 13.90
C TRP A 105 13.09 -18.08 13.67
N VAL A 106 14.24 -18.36 13.07
CA VAL A 106 14.84 -19.68 13.10
C VAL A 106 15.39 -19.79 14.51
N GLY A 107 14.62 -20.45 15.37
CA GLY A 107 15.11 -20.82 16.68
C GLY A 107 16.39 -21.64 16.51
N GLY A 108 17.52 -21.07 16.92
CA GLY A 108 18.81 -21.74 16.99
C GLY A 108 19.73 -21.44 15.82
N ASN A 109 20.78 -20.66 16.10
CA ASN A 109 22.01 -20.48 15.33
C ASN A 109 21.85 -20.22 13.84
N ASP A 110 21.74 -18.95 13.45
CA ASP A 110 22.83 -18.30 12.73
C ASP A 110 22.51 -16.82 12.51
N THR A 111 23.56 -16.02 12.66
CA THR A 111 23.57 -14.57 12.52
C THR A 111 23.17 -14.15 11.11
N HIS A 112 21.99 -13.58 10.93
CA HIS A 112 21.80 -12.44 10.04
C HIS A 112 20.58 -11.63 10.48
N VAL A 113 20.88 -10.50 11.12
CA VAL A 113 19.91 -9.45 11.41
C VAL A 113 19.48 -8.87 10.07
N ALA A 114 18.21 -9.05 9.70
CA ALA A 114 17.57 -8.24 8.68
C ALA A 114 16.71 -7.19 9.41
N PHE A 115 17.03 -5.92 9.16
CA PHE A 115 16.27 -4.75 9.60
C PHE A 115 14.90 -4.71 8.90
#